data_AF-A0A1J4QC71-F1
#
_entry.id   AF-A0A1J4QC71-F1
#
_cell.length_a   1.000
_cell.length_b   1.000
_cell.length_c   1.000
_cell.angle_alpha   90.00
_cell.angle_beta   90.00
_cell.angle_gamma   90.00
#
_symmetry.space_group_name_H-M   'P 1'
#
loop_
_entity.id
_entity.type
_entity.pdbx_description
1 polymer ?
#
loop_
_entity_poly.entity_id
_entity_poly.type
_entity_poly.pdbx_seq_one_letter_code
_entity_poly.pdbx_strand_id
1 'polypeptide(L)' 'MKFDSWSAFWAMGGYGFYVWLSFGVTILALVGLVISTRSTRKSLLRAVKQKQARAARRKAAQKLENTL' A
#
# COMPACT_ATOMS: atom_id res chain seq x y z
N MET A 1 42.49 1.69 16.23
CA MET A 1 41.14 1.99 15.72
C MET A 1 40.53 0.67 15.26
N LYS A 2 39.46 0.19 15.92
CA LYS A 2 38.93 -1.20 15.78
C LYS A 2 37.48 -1.19 15.23
N PHE A 3 37.17 -0.19 14.42
CA PHE A 3 35.85 0.03 13.83
C PHE A 3 35.94 0.47 12.36
N ASP A 4 37.04 0.17 11.68
CA ASP A 4 37.10 0.24 10.22
C ASP A 4 36.57 -1.11 9.72
N SER A 5 35.30 -1.29 9.39
CA SER A 5 34.68 -0.61 8.28
C SER A 5 33.24 -1.13 8.20
N TRP A 6 32.27 -0.27 7.93
CA TRP A 6 30.95 -0.67 7.42
C TRP A 6 31.08 -1.66 6.24
N SER A 7 32.16 -1.48 5.46
CA SER A 7 32.60 -2.39 4.39
C SER A 7 32.88 -3.82 4.85
N ALA A 8 33.48 -4.05 6.03
CA ALA A 8 33.77 -5.40 6.53
C ALA A 8 32.51 -6.16 6.97
N PHE A 9 31.45 -5.44 7.33
CA PHE A 9 30.13 -6.02 7.61
C PHE A 9 29.42 -6.50 6.33
N TRP A 10 29.58 -5.75 5.23
CA TRP A 10 29.10 -6.15 3.91
C TRP A 10 29.99 -7.21 3.25
N ALA A 11 31.30 -7.16 3.50
CA ALA A 11 32.33 -8.02 2.91
C ALA A 11 32.83 -9.12 3.87
N MET A 12 32.06 -9.46 4.90
CA MET A 12 32.34 -10.60 5.79
C MET A 12 32.13 -11.89 4.99
N GLY A 13 33.19 -12.32 4.28
CA GLY A 13 33.27 -13.43 3.32
C GLY A 13 32.15 -14.47 3.42
N GLY A 14 31.09 -14.27 2.63
CA GLY A 14 30.00 -15.24 2.41
C GLY A 14 28.70 -15.02 3.18
N TYR A 15 28.72 -14.40 4.37
CA TYR A 15 27.51 -14.33 5.23
C TYR A 15 26.66 -13.06 5.04
N GLY A 16 27.26 -11.94 4.62
CA GLY A 16 26.54 -10.67 4.42
C GLY A 16 25.41 -10.77 3.40
N PHE A 17 25.59 -11.59 2.35
CA PHE A 17 24.57 -11.82 1.31
C PHE A 17 23.29 -12.44 1.86
N TYR A 18 23.41 -13.44 2.75
CA TYR A 18 22.26 -14.10 3.36
C TYR A 18 21.48 -13.15 4.27
N VAL A 19 22.19 -12.33 5.06
CA VAL A 19 21.56 -11.33 5.93
C VAL A 19 20.77 -10.32 5.11
N TRP A 20 21.38 -9.75 4.07
CA TRP A 20 20.71 -8.79 3.19
C TRP A 20 19.51 -9.39 2.46
N LEU A 21 19.56 -10.66 2.07
CA LEU A 21 18.42 -11.38 1.50
C LEU A 21 17.29 -11.55 2.53
N SER A 22 17.59 -11.98 3.75
CA SER A 22 16.58 -12.12 4.81
C SER A 22 15.91 -10.79 5.14
N PHE A 23 16.70 -9.74 5.35
CA PHE A 23 16.18 -8.39 5.56
C PHE A 23 15.40 -7.87 4.35
N GLY A 24 15.90 -8.12 3.13
CA GLY A 24 15.23 -7.78 1.89
C GLY A 24 13.86 -8.43 1.78
N VAL A 25 13.75 -9.73 2.04
CA VAL A 25 12.48 -10.47 2.03
C VAL A 25 11.52 -9.95 3.08
N THR A 26 11.99 -9.65 4.30
CA THR A 26 11.14 -9.07 5.35
C THR A 26 10.62 -7.69 4.95
N ILE A 27 11.49 -6.81 4.42
CA ILE A 27 11.10 -5.49 3.94
C ILE A 27 10.09 -5.63 2.79
N LEU A 28 10.32 -6.55 1.86
CA LEU A 28 9.42 -6.80 0.73
C LEU A 28 8.04 -7.27 1.21
N ALA A 29 7.99 -8.16 2.20
CA ALA A 29 6.74 -8.60 2.83
C ALA A 29 6.00 -7.44 3.51
N LEU A 30 6.70 -6.61 4.28
CA LEU A 30 6.12 -5.42 4.93
C LEU A 30 5.60 -4.41 3.90
N VAL A 31 6.36 -4.13 2.85
CA VAL A 31 5.95 -3.25 1.74
C VAL A 31 4.72 -3.82 1.04
N GLY A 32 4.71 -5.13 0.76
CA GLY A 32 3.55 -5.83 0.20
C GLY A 32 2.31 -5.70 1.07
N LEU A 33 2.44 -5.86 2.39
CA LEU A 33 1.36 -5.67 3.34
C LEU A 33 0.85 -4.23 3.34
N VAL A 34 1.73 -3.23 3.39
CA VAL A 34 1.38 -1.80 3.36
C VAL A 34 0.66 -1.44 2.05
N ILE A 35 1.15 -1.93 0.91
CA ILE A 35 0.51 -1.73 -0.39
C ILE A 35 -0.88 -2.37 -0.39
N SER A 36 -1.00 -3.61 0.11
CA SER A 36 -2.28 -4.32 0.21
C SER A 36 -3.28 -3.56 1.08
N THR A 37 -2.88 -3.12 2.28
CA THR A 37 -3.72 -2.30 3.17
C THR A 37 -4.15 -0.99 2.51
N ARG A 38 -3.24 -0.30 1.81
CA ARG A 38 -3.57 0.94 1.08
C ARG A 38 -4.51 0.68 -0.11
N SER A 39 -4.31 -0.42 -0.83
CA SER A 39 -5.14 -0.80 -1.96
C SER A 39 -6.56 -1.15 -1.52
N THR A 40 -6.72 -1.90 -0.44
CA THR A 40 -8.02 -2.21 0.17
C THR A 40 -8.77 -0.95 0.59
N ARG A 41 -8.07 0.01 1.22
CA ARG A 41 -8.68 1.30 1.60
C ARG A 41 -9.13 2.12 0.37
N LYS A 42 -8.34 2.12 -0.70
CA LYS A 42 -8.74 2.76 -1.97
C LYS A 42 -9.92 2.06 -2.63
N SER A 43 -9.97 0.73 -2.60
CA SER A 43 -11.07 -0.05 -3.18
C SER A 43 -12.40 0.27 -2.50
N LEU A 44 -12.41 0.33 -1.16
CA LEU A 44 -13.59 0.71 -0.39
C LEU A 44 -14.08 2.13 -0.73
N LEU A 45 -13.17 3.11 -0.79
CA LEU A 45 -13.52 4.48 -1.17
C LEU A 45 -14.05 4.57 -2.62
N ARG A 46 -13.50 3.76 -3.53
CA ARG A 46 -13.94 3.71 -4.93
C ARG A 46 -15.34 3.10 -5.05
N ALA A 47 -15.62 2.05 -4.29
CA ALA A 47 -16.96 1.44 -4.20
C ALA A 47 -18.00 2.39 -3.62
N VAL A 48 -17.65 3.14 -2.56
CA VAL A 48 -18.52 4.17 -1.97
C VAL A 48 -18.81 5.30 -2.95
N LYS A 49 -17.79 5.82 -3.65
CA LYS A 49 -17.97 6.85 -4.70
C LYS A 49 -18.92 6.40 -5.81
N GLN A 50 -18.79 5.16 -6.30
CA GLN A 50 -19.69 4.62 -7.32
C GLN A 50 -21.13 4.50 -6.83
N LYS A 51 -21.35 4.06 -5.59
CA LYS A 51 -22.69 4.00 -4.99
C LYS A 51 -23.31 5.40 -4.83
N GLN A 52 -22.54 6.37 -4.35
CA GLN A 52 -22.99 7.76 -4.21
C GLN A 52 -23.35 8.39 -5.57
N ALA A 53 -22.55 8.16 -6.62
CA ALA A 53 -22.85 8.69 -7.95
C ALA A 53 -24.20 8.16 -8.50
N ARG A 54 -24.51 6.88 -8.25
CA ARG A 54 -25.81 6.30 -8.63
C ARG A 54 -26.97 6.84 -7.80
N ALA A 55 -26.76 7.01 -6.49
CA ALA A 55 -27.77 7.59 -5.60
C ALA A 55 -28.06 9.07 -5.92
N ALA A 56 -27.04 9.86 -6.28
CA ALA A 56 -27.18 11.25 -6.67
C ALA A 56 -28.04 11.40 -7.93
N ARG A 57 -27.87 10.52 -8.93
CA ARG A 57 -28.70 10.50 -10.15
C ARG A 57 -30.17 10.21 -9.84
N ARG A 58 -30.45 9.27 -8.93
CA ARG A 58 -31.84 8.96 -8.51
C ARG A 58 -32.47 10.13 -7.76
N LYS A 59 -31.72 10.79 -6.87
CA LYS A 59 -32.20 12.00 -6.17
C LYS A 59 -32.46 13.15 -7.15
N ALA A 60 -31.62 13.33 -8.16
CA ALA A 60 -31.85 14.36 -9.18
C ALA A 60 -33.12 14.11 -9.99
N ALA A 61 -33.41 12.86 -10.34
CA ALA A 61 -34.66 12.48 -11.02
C ALA A 61 -35.90 12.71 -10.12
N GLN A 62 -35.84 12.28 -8.85
CA GLN A 62 -36.94 12.52 -7.89
C GLN A 62 -37.17 14.01 -7.62
N LYS A 63 -36.11 14.83 -7.60
CA LYS A 63 -36.25 16.27 -7.42
C LYS A 63 -36.93 16.92 -8.62
N LEU A 64 -36.68 16.43 -9.85
CA LEU A 64 -37.34 16.92 -11.05
C LEU A 64 -38.84 16.57 -11.06
N GLU A 65 -39.19 15.37 -10.60
CA GLU A 65 -40.58 14.88 -10.53
C GLU A 65 -41.40 15.61 -9.44
N ASN A 66 -40.77 16.01 -8.32
CA ASN A 66 -41.44 16.75 -7.24
C ASN A 66 -41.50 18.28 -7.46
N THR A 67 -41.06 18.78 -8.63
CA THR A 67 -41.12 20.21 -8.97
C THR A 67 -42.08 20.49 -10.14
N LEU A 68 -42.80 19.47 -10.64
CA LEU A 68 -43.88 19.56 -11.63
C LEU A 68 -45.24 19.39 -10.94
#